data_AF-A0A6S6M507-F1
#
_entry.id   AF-A0A6S6M507-F1
#
_cell.length_a   1.000
_cell.length_b   1.000
_cell.length_c   1.000
_cell.angle_alpha   90.00
_cell.angle_beta   90.00
_cell.angle_gamma   90.00
#
_symmetry.space_group_name_H-M   'P 1'
#
loop_
_entity.id
_entity.type
_entity.pdbx_description
1 polymer ?
#
loop_
_entity_poly.entity_id
_entity_poly.type
_entity_poly.pdbx_seq_one_letter_code
_entity_poly.pdbx_strand_id
1 'polypeptide(L)'
;MRFLLVATIWLVLIGGLSLYSYQRDRHRPSPAVPEKLTEAPAQAYTLELTPSFPTAADPFALKGGANQAATLLVRVADREIYRSDRSLPAGVTKSLTPVPGLVLGHNEIYVRAVPPQGETRDHALRVRILQGGRVIADQTFWGEKGAVVAGTVPFELTGAGEGSHEQR
;
A
#
# COMPACT_ATOMS: atom_id res chain seq x y z
N MET A 1 -48.40 -22.33 -30.30
CA MET A 1 -47.04 -22.55 -30.84
C MET A 1 -46.01 -21.52 -30.35
N ARG A 2 -46.36 -20.24 -30.14
CA ARG A 2 -45.42 -19.22 -29.59
C ARG A 2 -44.86 -19.54 -28.21
N PHE A 3 -45.67 -20.10 -27.30
CA PHE A 3 -45.23 -20.45 -25.93
C PHE A 3 -44.16 -21.54 -25.89
N LEU A 4 -44.26 -22.54 -26.77
CA LEU A 4 -43.24 -23.60 -26.87
C LEU A 4 -41.91 -23.03 -27.34
N LEU A 5 -41.94 -22.15 -28.35
CA LEU A 5 -40.73 -21.48 -28.86
C LEU A 5 -40.07 -20.61 -27.80
N VAL A 6 -40.86 -19.88 -27.02
CA VAL A 6 -40.35 -19.09 -25.88
C VAL A 6 -39.72 -20.00 -24.83
N ALA A 7 -40.35 -21.11 -24.47
CA ALA A 7 -39.80 -22.07 -23.51
C ALA A 7 -38.48 -22.68 -23.99
N THR A 8 -38.37 -23.01 -25.29
CA THR A 8 -37.13 -23.53 -25.89
C THR A 8 -36.01 -22.50 -25.84
N ILE A 9 -36.29 -21.24 -26.19
CA ILE A 9 -35.29 -20.16 -26.13
C ILE A 9 -34.82 -19.95 -24.69
N TRP A 10 -35.74 -19.93 -23.72
CA TRP A 10 -35.38 -19.81 -22.30
C TRP A 10 -34.51 -20.97 -21.81
N LEU A 11 -34.82 -22.19 -22.22
CA LEU A 11 -34.04 -23.38 -21.84
C LEU A 11 -32.63 -23.33 -22.43
N VAL A 12 -32.48 -22.87 -23.68
CA VAL A 12 -31.17 -22.70 -24.31
C VAL A 12 -30.37 -21.60 -23.62
N LEU A 13 -30.98 -20.45 -23.33
CA LEU A 13 -30.28 -19.32 -22.69
C LEU A 13 -29.88 -19.63 -21.25
N ILE A 14 -30.82 -20.07 -20.39
CA ILE A 14 -30.51 -20.39 -18.99
C ILE A 14 -29.64 -21.64 -18.93
N GLY A 15 -30.02 -22.71 -19.64
CA GLY A 15 -29.31 -23.99 -19.59
C GLY A 15 -27.90 -23.86 -20.14
N GLY A 16 -27.73 -23.17 -21.27
CA GLY A 16 -26.43 -22.88 -21.86
C GLY A 16 -25.55 -22.03 -20.93
N LEU A 17 -26.09 -20.94 -20.36
CA LEU A 17 -25.35 -20.09 -19.44
C LEU A 17 -24.97 -20.84 -18.16
N SER A 18 -25.88 -21.65 -17.62
CA SER A 18 -25.64 -22.47 -16.42
C SER A 18 -24.56 -23.51 -16.67
N LEU A 19 -24.61 -24.21 -17.81
CA LEU A 19 -23.62 -25.22 -18.17
C LEU A 19 -22.24 -24.59 -18.41
N TYR A 20 -22.20 -23.46 -19.13
CA TYR A 20 -20.97 -22.70 -19.35
C TYR A 20 -20.35 -22.23 -18.04
N SER A 21 -21.16 -21.64 -17.14
CA SER A 21 -20.69 -21.17 -15.84
C SER A 21 -20.16 -22.31 -14.97
N TYR A 22 -20.86 -23.45 -14.97
CA TYR A 22 -20.42 -24.64 -14.26
C TYR A 22 -19.09 -25.19 -14.77
N GLN A 23 -18.91 -25.26 -16.09
CA GLN A 23 -17.64 -25.68 -16.68
C GLN A 23 -16.54 -24.68 -16.37
N ARG A 24 -16.80 -23.38 -16.50
CA ARG A 24 -15.85 -22.32 -16.18
C ARG A 24 -15.39 -22.41 -14.73
N ASP A 25 -16.30 -22.64 -13.80
CA ASP A 25 -16.00 -22.68 -12.36
C ASP A 25 -15.19 -23.92 -11.97
N ARG A 26 -15.44 -25.06 -12.64
CA ARG A 26 -14.62 -26.28 -12.46
C ARG A 26 -13.17 -26.14 -12.93
N HIS A 27 -12.92 -25.27 -13.91
CA HIS A 27 -11.57 -24.98 -14.40
C HIS A 27 -10.92 -23.81 -13.67
N ARG A 28 -11.59 -23.21 -12.67
CA ARG A 28 -10.91 -22.26 -11.79
C ARG A 28 -9.87 -23.04 -10.97
N PRO A 29 -8.61 -22.56 -10.92
CA PRO A 29 -7.65 -23.08 -9.96
C PRO A 29 -8.31 -23.08 -8.57
N SER A 30 -8.10 -24.15 -7.81
CA SER A 30 -8.53 -24.18 -6.41
C SER A 30 -8.02 -22.90 -5.74
N PRO A 31 -8.86 -22.15 -4.99
CA PRO A 31 -8.39 -20.96 -4.32
C PRO A 31 -7.16 -21.35 -3.51
N ALA A 32 -6.04 -20.68 -3.78
CA ALA A 32 -4.81 -20.91 -3.03
C ALA A 32 -5.17 -20.77 -1.55
N VAL A 33 -4.87 -21.80 -0.75
CA VAL A 33 -4.94 -21.66 0.71
C VAL A 33 -4.09 -20.44 1.03
N PRO A 34 -4.64 -19.40 1.68
CA PRO A 34 -3.85 -18.21 1.98
C PRO A 34 -2.64 -18.68 2.75
N GLU A 35 -1.47 -18.54 2.13
CA GLU A 35 -0.21 -18.87 2.75
C GLU A 35 -0.16 -18.06 4.03
N LYS A 36 -0.02 -18.74 5.17
CA LYS A 36 0.04 -18.06 6.46
C LYS A 36 1.37 -17.31 6.49
N LEU A 37 1.31 -16.05 6.07
CA LEU A 37 2.48 -15.16 6.06
C LEU A 37 3.05 -15.10 7.48
N THR A 38 4.36 -15.30 7.58
CA THR A 38 5.07 -15.23 8.86
C THR A 38 5.32 -13.75 9.15
N GLU A 39 4.87 -13.26 10.31
CA GLU A 39 5.09 -11.86 10.69
C GLU A 39 6.59 -11.59 10.92
N ALA A 40 7.07 -10.47 10.39
CA ALA A 40 8.41 -9.98 10.65
C ALA A 40 8.45 -9.21 11.99
N PRO A 41 9.59 -9.21 12.71
CA PRO A 41 9.72 -8.51 13.99
C PRO A 41 9.63 -6.99 13.79
N ALA A 42 8.45 -6.42 13.95
CA ALA A 42 8.14 -5.01 13.68
C ALA A 42 9.08 -4.00 14.36
N GLN A 43 9.64 -4.35 15.53
CA GLN A 43 10.56 -3.51 16.30
C GLN A 43 11.95 -3.40 15.66
N ALA A 44 12.33 -4.33 14.79
CA ALA A 44 13.59 -4.29 14.09
C ALA A 44 13.62 -3.25 12.96
N TYR A 45 12.46 -2.73 12.56
CA TYR A 45 12.29 -1.89 11.39
C TYR A 45 11.91 -0.44 11.73
N THR A 46 12.50 0.48 10.99
CA THR A 46 12.24 1.91 11.07
C THR A 46 11.88 2.42 9.68
N LEU A 47 10.75 3.12 9.56
CA LEU A 47 10.38 3.86 8.36
C LEU A 47 10.73 5.34 8.53
N GLU A 48 11.49 5.89 7.60
CA GLU A 48 11.84 7.31 7.54
C GLU A 48 11.16 7.98 6.35
N LEU A 49 10.51 9.11 6.59
CA LEU A 49 9.89 9.94 5.57
C LEU A 49 10.50 11.34 5.62
N THR A 50 11.06 11.81 4.51
CA THR A 50 11.69 13.13 4.41
C THR A 50 11.11 13.88 3.21
N PRO A 51 10.17 14.81 3.42
CA PRO A 51 9.64 15.63 2.33
C PRO A 51 10.61 16.77 2.02
N SER A 52 10.69 17.19 0.75
CA SER A 52 11.42 18.40 0.33
C SER A 52 10.58 19.69 0.49
N PHE A 53 9.36 19.56 1.02
CA PHE A 53 8.35 20.61 1.14
C PHE A 53 7.65 20.49 2.51
N PRO A 54 7.05 21.58 3.03
CA PRO A 54 6.27 21.48 4.26
C PRO A 54 4.94 20.75 4.00
N THR A 55 4.56 19.76 4.80
CA THR A 55 3.26 19.09 4.58
C THR A 55 2.09 19.95 5.07
N ALA A 56 0.94 19.86 4.43
CA ALA A 56 -0.24 20.66 4.77
C ALA A 56 -1.52 19.83 4.68
N ALA A 57 -2.64 20.35 5.20
CA ALA A 57 -3.92 19.69 5.09
C ALA A 57 -4.41 19.67 3.63
N ASP A 58 -5.12 18.61 3.24
CA ASP A 58 -5.67 18.46 1.90
C ASP A 58 -6.81 19.45 1.66
N PRO A 59 -6.65 20.41 0.73
CA PRO A 59 -7.67 21.42 0.46
C PRO A 59 -8.88 20.87 -0.28
N PHE A 60 -8.78 19.69 -0.88
CA PHE A 60 -9.86 19.03 -1.62
C PHE A 60 -10.58 17.97 -0.79
N ALA A 61 -10.14 17.73 0.45
CA ALA A 61 -10.78 16.74 1.28
C ALA A 61 -12.18 17.19 1.72
N LEU A 62 -13.15 16.28 1.56
CA LEU A 62 -14.53 16.51 1.94
C LEU A 62 -14.64 16.75 3.46
N LYS A 63 -15.48 17.71 3.84
CA LYS A 63 -15.78 17.99 5.26
C LYS A 63 -16.39 16.74 5.92
N GLY A 64 -15.79 16.28 7.02
CA GLY A 64 -16.19 15.05 7.72
C GLY A 64 -15.62 13.76 7.12
N GLY A 65 -14.78 13.85 6.09
CA GLY A 65 -14.09 12.69 5.51
C GLY A 65 -12.91 12.22 6.36
N ALA A 66 -12.62 10.92 6.32
CA ALA A 66 -11.53 10.31 7.09
C ALA A 66 -10.17 10.99 6.87
N ASN A 67 -9.91 11.54 5.68
CA ASN A 67 -8.62 12.15 5.30
C ASN A 67 -8.55 13.68 5.47
N GLN A 68 -9.57 14.33 6.01
CA GLN A 68 -9.71 15.79 5.95
C GLN A 68 -8.53 16.59 6.53
N ALA A 69 -7.96 16.12 7.65
CA ALA A 69 -6.85 16.80 8.31
C ALA A 69 -5.48 16.19 8.00
N ALA A 70 -5.40 15.08 7.25
CA ALA A 70 -4.16 14.32 7.13
C ALA A 70 -3.16 15.02 6.20
N THR A 71 -2.02 15.46 6.74
CA THR A 71 -0.90 16.05 6.01
C THR A 71 0.09 15.00 5.53
N LEU A 72 0.21 13.91 6.31
CA LEU A 72 1.03 12.74 6.03
C LEU A 72 0.28 11.49 6.46
N LEU A 73 0.27 10.48 5.60
CA LEU A 73 -0.41 9.21 5.80
C LEU A 73 0.52 8.07 5.38
N VAL A 74 0.55 7.00 6.19
CA VAL A 74 1.31 5.78 5.90
C VAL A 74 0.44 4.56 6.17
N ARG A 75 0.45 3.62 5.24
CA ARG A 75 -0.27 2.34 5.35
C ARG A 75 0.65 1.18 4.99
N VAL A 76 0.46 0.06 5.70
CA VAL A 76 1.05 -1.24 5.39
C VAL A 76 -0.12 -2.16 5.10
N ALA A 77 -0.18 -2.71 3.88
CA ALA A 77 -1.38 -3.39 3.37
C ALA A 77 -2.65 -2.53 3.62
N ASP A 78 -3.69 -3.10 4.23
CA ASP A 78 -4.95 -2.41 4.53
C ASP A 78 -4.94 -1.62 5.85
N ARG A 79 -3.80 -1.55 6.55
CA ARG A 79 -3.71 -0.94 7.87
C ARG A 79 -3.01 0.43 7.84
N GLU A 80 -3.68 1.44 8.37
CA GLU A 80 -3.06 2.73 8.70
C GLU A 80 -2.14 2.59 9.90
N ILE A 81 -0.85 2.84 9.69
CA ILE A 81 0.18 2.75 10.73
C ILE A 81 0.60 4.13 11.23
N TYR A 82 0.37 5.17 10.44
CA TYR A 82 0.64 6.55 10.84
C TYR A 82 -0.22 7.54 10.08
N ARG A 83 -0.67 8.55 10.82
CA ARG A 83 -1.35 9.73 10.30
C ARG A 83 -0.93 10.96 11.11
N SER A 84 -0.61 12.03 10.41
CA SER A 84 -0.33 13.34 11.00
C SER A 84 -1.35 14.35 10.52
N ASP A 85 -1.85 15.18 11.43
CA ASP A 85 -2.57 16.42 11.15
C ASP A 85 -1.69 17.66 11.25
N ARG A 86 -0.47 17.52 11.78
CA ARG A 86 0.52 18.58 11.89
C ARG A 86 1.37 18.66 10.63
N SER A 87 1.77 19.88 10.29
CA SER A 87 2.75 20.14 9.24
C SER A 87 4.12 19.57 9.63
N LEU A 88 4.72 18.78 8.73
CA LEU A 88 6.12 18.38 8.81
C LEU A 88 6.93 19.35 7.95
N PRO A 89 7.92 20.08 8.50
CA PRO A 89 8.71 21.02 7.71
C PRO A 89 9.54 20.34 6.61
N ALA A 90 9.86 21.10 5.57
CA ALA A 90 10.75 20.64 4.50
C ALA A 90 12.12 20.21 5.05
N GLY A 91 12.63 19.08 4.56
CA GLY A 91 13.92 18.52 4.94
C GLY A 91 13.96 17.81 6.30
N VAL A 92 12.86 17.84 7.07
CA VAL A 92 12.80 17.18 8.38
C VAL A 92 12.36 15.74 8.21
N THR A 93 13.19 14.80 8.68
CA THR A 93 12.87 13.38 8.66
C THR A 93 11.90 13.00 9.78
N LYS A 94 10.81 12.35 9.41
CA LYS A 94 9.91 11.67 10.34
C LYS A 94 10.26 10.18 10.40
N SER A 95 10.73 9.71 11.54
CA SER A 95 11.00 8.29 11.81
C SER A 95 9.81 7.63 12.52
N LEU A 96 9.47 6.41 12.10
CA LEU A 96 8.41 5.58 12.65
C LEU A 96 8.97 4.20 13.02
N THR A 97 8.98 3.91 14.31
CA THR A 97 9.43 2.64 14.90
C THR A 97 8.48 2.31 16.06
N PRO A 98 7.91 1.10 16.13
CA PRO A 98 8.01 -0.02 15.19
C PRO A 98 7.20 0.21 13.89
N VAL A 99 7.44 -0.62 12.87
CA VAL A 99 6.61 -0.69 11.66
C VAL A 99 5.76 -1.97 11.71
N PRO A 100 4.50 -1.91 12.18
CA PRO A 100 3.65 -3.09 12.35
C PRO A 100 3.07 -3.59 11.02
N GLY A 101 2.72 -4.88 10.96
CA GLY A 101 2.08 -5.50 9.80
C GLY A 101 3.04 -5.96 8.70
N LEU A 102 4.35 -5.96 8.98
CA LEU A 102 5.36 -6.51 8.09
C LEU A 102 5.37 -8.05 8.17
N VAL A 103 5.61 -8.68 7.03
CA VAL A 103 5.70 -10.14 6.89
C VAL A 103 7.03 -10.54 6.27
N LEU A 104 7.45 -11.79 6.42
CA LEU A 104 8.53 -12.36 5.62
C LEU A 104 8.05 -12.51 4.17
N GLY A 105 8.93 -12.20 3.21
CA GLY A 105 8.61 -12.12 1.79
C GLY A 105 8.28 -10.69 1.34
N HIS A 106 7.38 -10.57 0.38
CA HIS A 106 7.02 -9.30 -0.26
C HIS A 106 6.16 -8.42 0.64
N ASN A 107 6.55 -7.15 0.79
CA ASN A 107 5.83 -6.14 1.55
C ASN A 107 5.67 -4.87 0.73
N GLU A 108 4.62 -4.11 1.04
CA GLU A 108 4.31 -2.84 0.42
C GLU A 108 3.93 -1.80 1.47
N ILE A 109 4.57 -0.63 1.39
CA ILE A 109 4.20 0.53 2.22
C ILE A 109 3.67 1.62 1.30
N TYR A 110 2.40 1.97 1.49
CA TYR A 110 1.81 3.15 0.86
C TYR A 110 2.11 4.40 1.69
N VAL A 111 2.56 5.44 1.03
CA VAL A 111 2.79 6.77 1.61
C VAL A 111 2.00 7.82 0.84
N ARG A 112 1.57 8.86 1.55
CA ARG A 112 0.95 10.06 0.97
C ARG A 112 1.33 11.28 1.79
N ALA A 113 1.90 12.28 1.12
CA ALA A 113 2.23 13.59 1.68
C ALA A 113 1.59 14.69 0.83
N VAL A 114 0.95 15.65 1.49
CA VAL A 114 0.20 16.73 0.82
C VAL A 114 0.99 18.03 0.93
N PRO A 115 1.33 18.70 -0.19
CA PRO A 115 2.00 20.00 -0.17
C PRO A 115 1.03 21.15 0.21
N PRO A 116 1.54 22.33 0.58
CA PRO A 116 0.68 23.48 0.86
C PRO A 116 0.03 23.99 -0.42
N GLN A 117 -1.13 24.65 -0.28
CA GLN A 117 -1.71 25.38 -1.40
C GLN A 117 -0.72 26.42 -1.94
N GLY A 118 -0.58 26.49 -3.26
CA GLY A 118 0.32 27.42 -3.91
C GLY A 118 1.78 26.93 -4.02
N GLU A 119 2.07 25.67 -3.69
CA GLU A 119 3.34 25.05 -4.07
C GLU A 119 3.45 24.99 -5.60
N THR A 120 4.47 25.62 -6.16
CA THR A 120 4.67 25.74 -7.61
C THR A 120 5.91 25.01 -8.09
N ARG A 121 6.79 24.59 -7.17
CA ARG A 121 8.02 23.88 -7.49
C ARG A 121 7.78 22.38 -7.58
N ASP A 122 8.65 21.72 -8.31
CA ASP A 122 8.78 20.27 -8.21
C ASP A 122 9.29 19.93 -6.82
N HIS A 123 8.71 18.89 -6.24
CA HIS A 123 8.95 18.52 -4.86
C HIS A 123 8.89 17.00 -4.73
N ALA A 124 9.43 16.50 -3.64
CA ALA A 124 9.65 15.07 -3.47
C ALA A 124 9.42 14.61 -2.04
N LEU A 125 9.12 13.33 -1.90
CA LEU A 125 9.09 12.60 -0.65
C LEU A 125 10.08 11.44 -0.75
N ARG A 126 11.16 11.50 0.04
CA ARG A 126 12.05 10.36 0.21
C ARG A 126 11.52 9.44 1.30
N VAL A 127 11.50 8.15 1.01
CA VAL A 127 11.04 7.08 1.90
C VAL A 127 12.16 6.07 2.04
N ARG A 128 12.61 5.83 3.28
CA ARG A 128 13.62 4.83 3.58
C ARG A 128 13.08 3.83 4.58
N ILE A 129 13.42 2.57 4.38
CA ILE A 129 13.13 1.50 5.32
C ILE A 129 14.47 1.00 5.83
N LEU A 130 14.60 0.95 7.16
CA LEU A 130 15.83 0.53 7.83
C LEU A 130 15.53 -0.70 8.68
N GLN A 131 16.49 -1.62 8.73
CA GLN A 131 16.52 -2.75 9.66
C GLN A 131 17.76 -2.60 10.55
N GLY A 132 17.58 -2.39 11.85
CA GLY A 132 18.70 -2.17 12.78
C GLY A 132 19.65 -1.03 12.36
N GLY A 133 19.13 0.00 11.69
CA GLY A 133 19.91 1.14 11.16
C GLY A 133 20.49 0.95 9.76
N ARG A 134 20.43 -0.25 9.17
CA ARG A 134 20.83 -0.49 7.78
C ARG A 134 19.66 -0.20 6.85
N VAL A 135 19.87 0.59 5.80
CA VAL A 135 18.86 0.83 4.76
C VAL A 135 18.62 -0.46 3.96
N ILE A 136 17.37 -0.91 3.92
CA ILE A 136 16.93 -2.05 3.11
C ILE A 136 16.10 -1.62 1.89
N ALA A 137 15.48 -0.44 1.93
CA ALA A 137 14.83 0.18 0.79
C ALA A 137 14.96 1.71 0.86
N ASP A 138 15.11 2.36 -0.30
CA ASP A 138 15.20 3.82 -0.44
C ASP A 138 14.56 4.24 -1.76
N GLN A 139 13.44 4.96 -1.68
CA GLN A 139 12.71 5.42 -2.85
C GLN A 139 12.34 6.89 -2.69
N THR A 140 12.38 7.62 -3.81
CA THR A 140 11.94 9.02 -3.86
C THR A 140 10.76 9.14 -4.80
N PHE A 141 9.65 9.66 -4.29
CA PHE A 141 8.46 9.98 -5.07
C PHE A 141 8.44 11.46 -5.39
N TRP A 142 8.07 11.81 -6.62
CA TRP A 142 8.07 13.18 -7.12
C TRP A 142 6.63 13.66 -7.34
N GLY A 143 6.39 14.92 -7.04
CA GLY A 143 5.18 15.66 -7.35
C GLY A 143 5.53 16.96 -8.07
N GLU A 144 4.70 17.31 -9.06
CA GLU A 144 4.85 18.54 -9.84
C GLU A 144 3.82 19.57 -9.39
N LYS A 145 4.23 20.84 -9.30
CA LYS A 145 3.32 22.01 -9.17
C LYS A 145 2.22 21.84 -8.09
N GLY A 146 2.61 21.43 -6.90
CA GLY A 146 1.69 21.25 -5.77
C GLY A 146 0.80 20.01 -5.84
N ALA A 147 1.08 19.05 -6.74
CA ALA A 147 0.44 17.74 -6.72
C ALA A 147 0.73 16.98 -5.41
N VAL A 148 -0.24 16.21 -4.94
CA VAL A 148 -0.01 15.31 -3.79
C VAL A 148 1.05 14.28 -4.15
N VAL A 149 2.05 14.09 -3.29
CA VAL A 149 3.07 13.06 -3.46
C VAL A 149 2.56 11.78 -2.80
N ALA A 150 2.29 10.76 -3.60
CA ALA A 150 1.86 9.46 -3.11
C ALA A 150 2.54 8.33 -3.88
N GLY A 151 2.75 7.20 -3.22
CA GLY A 151 3.39 6.05 -3.83
C GLY A 151 3.44 4.85 -2.91
N THR A 152 3.77 3.70 -3.48
CA THR A 152 3.97 2.45 -2.76
C THR A 152 5.42 2.02 -2.90
N VAL A 153 6.06 1.72 -1.77
CA VAL A 153 7.42 1.18 -1.73
C VAL A 153 7.33 -0.34 -1.58
N PRO A 154 7.62 -1.12 -2.63
CA PRO A 154 7.77 -2.56 -2.52
C PRO A 154 9.14 -2.92 -1.96
N PHE A 155 9.22 -3.93 -1.11
CA PHE A 155 10.47 -4.48 -0.59
C PHE A 155 10.28 -5.91 -0.09
N GLU A 156 11.36 -6.67 -0.09
CA GLU A 156 11.36 -8.05 0.41
C GLU A 156 12.07 -8.16 1.75
N LEU A 157 11.48 -8.92 2.67
CA LEU A 157 12.08 -9.28 3.95
C LEU A 157 12.41 -10.76 3.94
N THR A 158 13.69 -11.11 3.87
CA THR A 158 14.12 -12.48 4.12
C THR A 158 14.09 -12.73 5.63
N GLY A 159 13.55 -13.89 6.04
CA GLY A 159 13.77 -14.37 7.41
C GLY A 159 15.25 -14.32 7.71
N ALA A 160 15.64 -13.82 8.90
CA ALA A 160 17.03 -13.78 9.29
C ALA A 160 17.59 -15.21 9.22
N GLY A 161 18.33 -15.50 8.16
CA GLY A 161 19.28 -16.59 8.17
C GLY A 161 20.22 -16.31 9.33
N GLU A 162 20.42 -17.32 10.17
CA GLU A 162 21.49 -17.40 11.14
C GLU A 162 22.69 -16.60 10.66
N GLY A 163 23.05 -15.57 11.42
CA GLY A 163 24.35 -14.94 11.23
C GLY A 163 25.39 -16.05 11.27
N SER A 164 26.04 -16.27 10.13
CA SER A 164 27.23 -17.10 10.00
C SER A 164 28.14 -16.79 11.19
N HIS A 165 28.22 -17.70 12.14
CA HIS A 165 29.31 -17.79 13.08
C HIS A 165 30.54 -18.23 12.28
N GLU A 166 31.13 -17.32 11.50
CA GLU A 166 32.43 -17.54 10.91
C GLU A 166 33.49 -17.07 11.90
N GLN A 167 34.14 -18.10 12.44
CA GLN A 167 35.26 -18.09 13.35
C GLN A 167 36.42 -17.26 12.82
N ARG A 168 36.98 -16.40 13.66
CA ARG A 168 38.44 -16.36 13.87
C ARG A 168 38.84 -15.72 15.19
#